data_AF-A0A8T6J272-F1
#
_entry.id   AF-A0A8T6J272-F1
#
_cell.length_a   1.000
_cell.length_b   1.000
_cell.length_c   1.000
_cell.angle_alpha   90.00
_cell.angle_beta   90.00
_cell.angle_gamma   90.00
#
_symmetry.space_group_name_H-M   'P 1'
#
loop_
_entity.id
_entity.type
_entity.pdbx_description
1 polymer ?
#
loop_
_entity_poly.entity_id
_entity_poly.type
_entity_poly.pdbx_seq_one_letter_code
_entity_poly.pdbx_strand_id
1 'polypeptide(L)'
;MRDCVPVRGIINYYHQKILVIRVWQNFLAVMELAGWVFIALIHQVRARQGSYYRFLSVFQIPMPEGDVPAPVSVRTPDQLPFVVNRFKLAGHLTYGSIRLQLRRSLNPAAEDGAPMARYGVRFENDPSLTPLDLQELGVLAEELGYETVWAPEGGGRDSLTALAAIALRTERVRLGTGILPIYARTATNTAMGAAGMAAVSGGRFILGLGVGHRPTVEGRDGVPFRQPIARLMETISIVRGLLSGETVSAEGRHFNIASASLGGAAPKERVPIYIAALGPQMLELAGEMADGVLMNWTAESFIREAVEHVKHGAEKAGRDPSEIDIAGYVRVAAGGDEDAVRESLRGQVARYASNTFYRNFFVETGFCEEMAEAANALAAGDLARASEAITQEMQDQLAVVGTPEECRAALERRRAAGLQLPVVAPFAIGDNKESHRQTITAMAPGG
;
A
#
# COMPACT_ATOMS: atom_id res chain seq x y z
N MET A 1 3.21 27.91 59.36
CA MET A 1 1.76 28.19 59.22
C MET A 1 1.54 28.84 57.87
N ARG A 2 0.81 28.12 57.00
CA ARG A 2 -0.17 28.60 56.00
C ARG A 2 0.36 29.57 54.92
N ASP A 3 0.32 29.30 53.61
CA ASP A 3 -0.68 28.53 52.85
C ASP A 3 -0.09 27.73 51.67
N CYS A 4 -0.50 26.46 51.59
CA CYS A 4 -0.46 25.66 50.38
C CYS A 4 -1.69 26.00 49.53
N VAL A 5 -1.50 26.46 48.30
CA VAL A 5 -2.60 26.60 47.32
C VAL A 5 -2.68 25.31 46.48
N PRO A 6 -3.82 24.60 46.46
CA PRO A 6 -3.97 23.38 45.68
C PRO A 6 -4.26 23.71 44.21
N VAL A 7 -3.42 23.24 43.29
CA VAL A 7 -3.71 23.27 41.84
C VAL A 7 -4.72 22.16 41.50
N ARG A 8 -5.96 22.34 41.94
CA ARG A 8 -7.14 21.64 41.40
C ARG A 8 -7.82 22.61 40.43
N GLY A 9 -7.30 22.71 39.21
CA GLY A 9 -7.83 23.67 38.25
C GLY A 9 -7.44 23.48 36.78
N ILE A 10 -6.70 22.43 36.43
CA ILE A 10 -6.38 22.08 35.04
C ILE A 10 -6.59 20.57 34.83
N ILE A 11 -7.71 20.05 35.31
CA ILE A 11 -8.19 18.70 34.99
C ILE A 11 -9.70 18.80 34.83
N ASN A 12 -10.14 19.33 33.69
CA ASN A 12 -11.46 19.08 33.13
C ASN A 12 -11.54 19.66 31.72
N TYR A 13 -10.75 19.09 30.83
CA TYR A 13 -11.10 18.94 29.42
C TYR A 13 -10.25 17.77 28.92
N TYR A 14 -10.86 16.80 28.24
CA TYR A 14 -10.31 15.49 27.84
C TYR A 14 -10.37 14.37 28.89
N HIS A 15 -11.59 13.96 29.24
CA HIS A 15 -11.86 12.57 29.60
C HIS A 15 -12.81 11.95 28.58
N GLN A 16 -12.26 11.06 27.74
CA GLN A 16 -12.82 9.86 27.07
C GLN A 16 -12.02 9.67 25.76
N LYS A 17 -11.19 8.66 25.52
CA LYS A 17 -10.86 7.38 26.18
C LYS A 17 -9.35 7.12 25.97
N ILE A 18 -8.51 7.25 27.00
CA ILE A 18 -7.12 6.75 26.97
C ILE A 18 -6.78 6.14 28.34
N LEU A 19 -6.11 4.98 28.26
CA LEU A 19 -5.48 4.15 29.28
C LEU A 19 -5.17 4.84 30.62
N VAL A 20 -5.67 4.27 31.72
CA VAL A 20 -5.39 4.73 33.09
C VAL A 20 -3.90 4.54 33.43
N ILE A 21 -3.15 5.63 33.55
CA ILE A 21 -1.76 5.67 34.07
C ILE A 21 -1.80 6.39 35.42
N ARG A 22 -1.37 5.73 36.51
CA ARG A 22 -1.23 6.35 37.84
C ARG A 22 0.19 6.93 38.02
N VAL A 23 0.29 8.24 38.19
CA VAL A 23 1.55 8.97 38.50
C VAL A 23 1.75 9.03 40.01
N TRP A 24 2.97 8.77 40.50
CA TRP A 24 3.23 8.51 41.93
C TRP A 24 4.05 9.57 42.69
N GLN A 25 4.81 10.48 42.04
CA GLN A 25 5.51 11.62 42.70
C GLN A 25 6.10 12.60 41.67
N ASN A 26 6.12 13.91 41.97
CA ASN A 26 6.80 14.95 41.18
C ASN A 26 7.87 15.62 42.06
N PHE A 27 9.12 15.73 41.56
CA PHE A 27 10.12 16.63 42.10
C PHE A 27 10.29 17.82 41.16
N LEU A 28 10.22 19.03 41.72
CA LEU A 28 10.43 20.28 41.00
C LEU A 28 11.81 20.83 41.40
N ALA A 29 12.71 20.97 40.43
CA ALA A 29 13.95 21.70 40.61
C ALA A 29 13.92 22.92 39.69
N VAL A 30 14.13 24.09 40.28
CA VAL A 30 14.26 25.37 39.56
C VAL A 30 15.72 25.78 39.66
N MET A 31 16.37 25.95 38.52
CA MET A 31 17.74 26.46 38.45
C MET A 31 17.79 27.69 37.54
N GLU A 32 18.58 28.67 37.95
CA GLU A 32 18.77 29.93 37.26
C GLU A 32 20.23 29.99 36.77
N LEU A 33 20.42 30.11 35.46
CA LEU A 33 21.73 30.13 34.82
C LEU A 33 21.69 31.08 33.61
N ALA A 34 22.56 32.09 33.63
CA ALA A 34 22.83 33.00 32.51
C ALA A 34 21.57 33.67 31.91
N GLY A 35 20.65 34.14 32.75
CA GLY A 35 19.43 34.84 32.29
C GLY A 35 18.30 33.92 31.79
N TRP A 36 18.43 32.60 32.01
CA TRP A 36 17.40 31.62 31.68
C TRP A 36 16.91 30.90 32.95
N VAL A 37 15.60 30.69 33.00
CA VAL A 37 14.97 29.82 34.00
C VAL A 37 14.74 28.45 33.38
N PHE A 38 15.31 27.42 33.99
CA PHE A 38 15.09 26.04 33.61
C PHE A 38 14.21 25.35 34.64
N ILE A 39 13.08 24.81 34.18
CA ILE A 39 12.19 24.00 35.01
C ILE A 39 12.41 22.54 34.62
N ALA A 40 12.99 21.78 35.53
CA ALA A 40 13.16 20.34 35.39
C ALA A 40 12.04 19.62 36.16
N LEU A 41 11.22 18.86 35.44
CA LEU A 41 10.22 17.96 36.00
C LEU A 41 10.70 16.53 35.81
N ILE A 42 10.90 15.83 36.94
CA ILE A 42 11.22 14.40 36.94
C ILE A 42 9.93 13.64 37.20
N HIS A 43 9.51 12.85 36.22
CA HIS A 43 8.38 11.92 36.34
C HIS A 43 8.90 10.51 36.56
N GLN A 44 8.43 9.84 37.60
CA GLN A 44 8.68 8.42 37.80
C GLN A 44 7.41 7.63 37.48
N VAL A 45 7.48 6.79 36.45
CA VAL A 45 6.35 5.98 35.95
C VAL A 45 6.65 4.51 36.21
N ARG A 46 5.71 3.81 36.85
CA ARG A 46 5.81 2.37 37.13
C ARG A 46 5.08 1.59 36.05
N ALA A 47 5.79 0.69 35.36
CA ALA A 47 5.17 -0.21 34.39
C ALA A 47 4.51 -1.41 35.09
N ARG A 48 3.56 -2.06 34.39
CA ARG A 48 2.75 -3.18 34.93
C ARG A 48 3.58 -4.38 35.44
N GLN A 49 4.83 -4.54 35.00
CA GLN A 49 5.73 -5.61 35.43
C GLN A 49 6.75 -5.19 36.52
N GLY A 50 6.56 -4.04 37.17
CA GLY A 50 7.34 -3.65 38.34
C GLY A 50 8.56 -2.76 38.08
N SER A 51 8.96 -2.57 36.82
CA SER A 51 10.05 -1.65 36.45
C SER A 51 9.64 -0.18 36.59
N TYR A 52 10.58 0.66 37.01
CA TYR A 52 10.39 2.12 37.12
C TYR A 52 11.17 2.83 36.01
N TYR A 53 10.50 3.76 35.33
CA TYR A 53 11.11 4.64 34.33
C TYR A 53 11.11 6.06 34.88
N ARG A 54 12.25 6.75 34.78
CA ARG A 54 12.36 8.18 35.10
C ARG A 54 12.45 8.97 33.81
N PHE A 55 11.57 9.94 33.65
CA PHE A 55 11.56 10.88 32.55
C PHE A 55 11.94 12.25 33.10
N LEU A 56 12.86 12.94 32.43
CA LEU A 56 13.22 14.30 32.73
C LEU A 56 12.70 15.19 31.60
N SER A 57 11.76 16.07 31.93
CA SER A 57 11.27 17.11 31.04
C SER A 57 11.89 18.43 31.46
N VAL A 58 12.65 19.08 30.58
CA VAL A 58 13.25 20.39 30.83
C VAL A 58 12.57 21.42 29.95
N PHE A 59 12.03 22.47 30.58
CA PHE A 59 11.43 23.60 29.90
C PHE A 59 12.36 24.81 30.01
N GLN A 60 12.63 25.47 28.89
CA GLN A 60 13.44 26.69 28.82
C GLN A 60 12.50 27.88 28.57
N ILE A 61 12.58 28.88 29.44
CA ILE A 61 11.78 30.11 29.33
C ILE A 61 12.74 31.30 29.14
N PRO A 62 12.66 32.05 28.02
CA PRO A 62 13.48 33.24 27.81
C PRO A 62 13.08 34.37 28.76
N MET A 63 14.08 35.06 29.33
CA MET A 63 13.91 36.36 29.98
C MET A 63 14.56 37.45 29.10
N PRO A 64 14.11 38.72 29.17
CA PRO A 64 14.50 39.73 28.19
C PRO A 64 15.94 40.24 28.38
N GLU A 65 16.72 40.10 27.30
CA GLU A 65 17.95 40.80 26.84
C GLU A 65 19.20 40.96 27.73
N GLY A 66 20.35 40.48 27.20
CA GLY A 66 21.73 40.85 27.60
C GLY A 66 22.80 39.83 27.17
N ASP A 67 23.91 40.31 26.58
CA ASP A 67 25.02 39.60 25.88
C ASP A 67 25.55 38.27 26.46
N VAL A 68 25.96 37.35 25.56
CA VAL A 68 26.49 36.01 25.89
C VAL A 68 28.01 35.91 25.63
N PRO A 69 28.87 35.54 26.61
CA PRO A 69 30.25 35.13 26.34
C PRO A 69 30.43 33.58 26.25
N ALA A 70 31.59 33.20 25.70
CA ALA A 70 32.07 31.89 25.21
C ALA A 70 31.74 30.60 26.01
N PRO A 71 31.77 29.39 25.37
CA PRO A 71 31.23 28.16 25.95
C PRO A 71 32.06 27.60 27.11
N VAL A 72 31.38 27.23 28.20
CA VAL A 72 31.96 26.51 29.35
C VAL A 72 31.66 25.01 29.23
N SER A 73 32.68 24.17 29.37
CA SER A 73 32.55 22.72 29.44
C SER A 73 32.04 22.27 30.81
N VAL A 74 30.99 21.45 30.86
CA VAL A 74 30.48 20.84 32.11
C VAL A 74 30.97 19.39 32.20
N ARG A 75 31.63 19.04 33.32
CA ARG A 75 31.89 17.65 33.73
C ARG A 75 30.83 17.21 34.74
N THR A 76 30.31 16.00 34.59
CA THR A 76 29.43 15.36 35.58
C THR A 76 30.20 14.30 36.38
N PRO A 77 29.97 14.14 37.70
CA PRO A 77 30.47 13.01 38.47
C PRO A 77 29.59 11.76 38.20
N ASP A 78 30.26 10.61 38.14
CA ASP A 78 29.73 9.27 38.36
C ASP A 78 28.91 8.57 37.23
N GLN A 79 29.68 7.88 36.40
CA GLN A 79 29.48 6.57 35.77
C GLN A 79 28.04 6.06 35.51
N LEU A 80 27.50 6.40 34.34
CA LEU A 80 26.70 5.50 33.51
C LEU A 80 27.13 5.72 32.04
N PRO A 81 27.44 4.67 31.24
CA PRO A 81 27.99 4.86 29.91
C PRO A 81 26.90 5.30 28.94
N PHE A 82 26.94 6.56 28.50
CA PHE A 82 26.25 7.01 27.30
C PHE A 82 27.29 7.22 26.19
N VAL A 83 27.10 6.50 25.07
CA VAL A 83 27.85 6.73 23.83
C VAL A 83 27.25 7.95 23.15
N VAL A 84 27.99 9.06 23.13
CA VAL A 84 27.64 10.25 22.34
C VAL A 84 28.33 10.14 20.98
N ASN A 85 27.60 9.66 19.97
CA ASN A 85 28.05 9.83 18.59
C ASN A 85 27.77 11.28 18.16
N ARG A 86 28.84 11.99 17.77
CA ARG A 86 28.83 13.39 17.32
C ARG A 86 27.95 13.56 16.07
N PHE A 87 26.97 14.46 16.13
CA PHE A 87 26.35 15.01 14.93
C PHE A 87 26.83 16.46 14.71
N LYS A 88 27.30 16.74 13.50
CA LYS A 88 27.69 18.06 13.01
C LYS A 88 26.43 18.68 12.40
N LEU A 89 25.89 19.74 13.00
CA LEU A 89 24.81 20.53 12.40
C LEU A 89 25.43 21.69 11.64
N ALA A 90 25.29 21.66 10.31
CA ALA A 90 25.50 22.81 9.44
C ALA A 90 24.17 23.10 8.74
N GLY A 91 23.65 24.32 8.91
CA GLY A 91 22.45 24.79 8.20
C GLY A 91 21.46 25.51 9.12
N HIS A 92 21.08 26.73 8.72
CA HIS A 92 20.09 27.58 9.38
C HIS A 92 18.68 27.00 9.29
N LEU A 93 17.91 27.11 10.39
CA LEU A 93 16.50 26.72 10.44
C LEU A 93 15.66 27.89 10.96
N THR A 94 14.70 28.29 10.12
CA THR A 94 13.58 29.19 10.45
C THR A 94 12.42 28.37 11.02
N TYR A 95 11.64 29.01 11.89
CA TYR A 95 10.55 28.50 12.73
C TYR A 95 9.68 27.36 12.14
N GLY A 96 9.58 26.25 12.88
CA GLY A 96 8.62 25.17 12.66
C GLY A 96 8.69 24.12 13.76
N SER A 97 7.54 23.68 14.26
CA SER A 97 7.36 22.75 15.40
C SER A 97 8.21 21.48 15.34
N ILE A 98 8.92 21.16 16.44
CA ILE A 98 9.67 19.91 16.61
C ILE A 98 8.71 18.80 17.07
N ARG A 99 8.47 17.79 16.21
CA ARG A 99 7.94 16.48 16.62
C ARG A 99 9.12 15.55 16.90
N LEU A 100 9.34 15.20 18.17
CA LEU A 100 10.29 14.16 18.57
C LEU A 100 9.62 12.78 18.42
N GLN A 101 9.95 12.03 17.38
CA GLN A 101 9.66 10.59 17.29
C GLN A 101 10.82 9.79 17.87
N LEU A 102 10.56 9.03 18.93
CA LEU A 102 11.48 8.04 19.48
C LEU A 102 11.55 6.84 18.52
N ARG A 103 12.61 6.78 17.70
CA ARG A 103 12.95 5.58 16.91
C ARG A 103 13.42 4.48 17.85
N ARG A 104 12.73 3.35 17.86
CA ARG A 104 13.26 2.09 18.40
C ARG A 104 14.00 1.40 17.26
N SER A 105 15.33 1.56 17.17
CA SER A 105 16.13 0.78 16.22
C SER A 105 16.28 -0.64 16.76
N LEU A 106 15.41 -1.54 16.34
CA LEU A 106 15.72 -2.96 16.31
C LEU A 106 16.12 -3.25 14.87
N ASN A 107 17.39 -3.11 14.57
CA ASN A 107 17.96 -3.72 13.37
C ASN A 107 19.21 -4.48 13.83
N PRO A 108 19.21 -5.82 13.89
CA PRO A 108 20.46 -6.54 13.84
C PRO A 108 21.12 -6.20 12.50
N ALA A 109 22.44 -6.05 12.50
CA ALA A 109 23.21 -5.61 11.34
C ALA A 109 22.80 -6.38 10.08
N ALA A 110 22.30 -5.66 9.07
CA ALA A 110 22.12 -6.18 7.72
C ALA A 110 23.51 -6.47 7.15
N GLU A 111 23.81 -7.76 6.95
CA GLU A 111 24.95 -8.20 6.15
C GLU A 111 24.69 -7.82 4.68
N ASP A 112 25.67 -7.12 4.09
CA ASP A 112 25.98 -6.96 2.67
C ASP A 112 24.85 -6.97 1.62
N GLY A 113 24.46 -5.77 1.18
CA GLY A 113 24.44 -5.39 -0.25
C GLY A 113 23.40 -5.99 -1.20
N ALA A 114 22.59 -6.97 -0.80
CA ALA A 114 21.48 -7.45 -1.64
C ALA A 114 20.28 -6.47 -1.56
N PRO A 115 19.71 -6.01 -2.68
CA PRO A 115 18.47 -5.23 -2.63
C PRO A 115 17.38 -6.09 -1.98
N MET A 116 16.70 -5.55 -0.96
CA MET A 116 15.58 -6.24 -0.31
C MET A 116 14.53 -6.65 -1.36
N ALA A 117 13.93 -7.83 -1.18
CA ALA A 117 12.92 -8.34 -2.09
C ALA A 117 11.74 -7.35 -2.19
N ARG A 118 11.41 -6.94 -3.42
CA ARG A 118 10.28 -6.05 -3.73
C ARG A 118 8.97 -6.80 -3.53
N TYR A 119 8.19 -6.49 -2.49
CA TYR A 119 6.83 -7.01 -2.33
C TYR A 119 5.79 -5.89 -2.27
N GLY A 120 4.64 -6.15 -2.87
CA GLY A 120 3.43 -5.38 -2.64
C GLY A 120 2.45 -6.12 -1.75
N VAL A 121 1.45 -5.39 -1.26
CA VAL A 121 0.25 -5.97 -0.68
C VAL A 121 -0.98 -5.37 -1.34
N ARG A 122 -2.01 -6.17 -1.56
CA ARG A 122 -3.34 -5.73 -1.99
C ARG A 122 -4.31 -5.89 -0.82
N PHE A 123 -5.21 -4.93 -0.66
CA PHE A 123 -6.35 -5.09 0.24
C PHE A 123 -7.62 -5.50 -0.51
N GLU A 124 -8.46 -6.29 0.13
CA GLU A 124 -9.73 -6.70 -0.46
C GLU A 124 -10.72 -5.53 -0.55
N ASN A 125 -11.58 -5.54 -1.58
CA ASN A 125 -12.71 -4.61 -1.69
C ASN A 125 -13.95 -5.18 -1.00
N ASP A 126 -13.86 -5.47 0.29
CA ASP A 126 -14.94 -6.07 1.07
C ASP A 126 -15.59 -5.03 2.00
N PRO A 127 -16.93 -4.83 1.97
CA PRO A 127 -17.65 -3.86 2.80
C PRO A 127 -17.38 -3.91 4.32
N SER A 128 -16.83 -5.00 4.87
CA SER A 128 -16.41 -5.11 6.27
C SER A 128 -15.12 -4.32 6.60
N LEU A 129 -14.24 -4.04 5.64
CA LEU A 129 -12.93 -3.40 5.88
C LEU A 129 -12.97 -1.87 5.72
N THR A 130 -13.44 -1.08 6.68
CA THR A 130 -13.61 0.37 6.48
C THR A 130 -12.33 1.09 5.98
N PRO A 131 -12.41 2.29 5.38
CA PRO A 131 -11.20 3.04 5.01
C PRO A 131 -10.22 3.27 6.17
N LEU A 132 -10.71 3.29 7.41
CA LEU A 132 -9.87 3.35 8.61
C LEU A 132 -9.17 2.01 8.88
N ASP A 133 -9.83 0.88 8.66
CA ASP A 133 -9.20 -0.44 8.74
C ASP A 133 -8.11 -0.59 7.67
N LEU A 134 -8.38 -0.14 6.44
CA LEU A 134 -7.40 -0.12 5.35
C LEU A 134 -6.22 0.81 5.66
N GLN A 135 -6.47 1.96 6.30
CA GLN A 135 -5.42 2.86 6.79
C GLN A 135 -4.52 2.15 7.81
N GLU A 136 -5.09 1.45 8.80
CA GLU A 136 -4.32 0.70 9.79
C GLU A 136 -3.47 -0.41 9.15
N LEU A 137 -4.05 -1.18 8.23
CA LEU A 137 -3.32 -2.21 7.49
C LEU A 137 -2.23 -1.61 6.58
N GLY A 138 -2.48 -0.45 5.99
CA GLY A 138 -1.49 0.27 5.17
C GLY A 138 -0.30 0.79 5.98
N VAL A 139 -0.54 1.29 7.20
CA VAL A 139 0.53 1.67 8.13
C VAL A 139 1.35 0.44 8.52
N LEU A 140 0.68 -0.67 8.87
CA LEU A 140 1.37 -1.92 9.19
C LEU A 140 2.24 -2.41 8.03
N ALA A 141 1.72 -2.37 6.79
CA ALA A 141 2.47 -2.76 5.60
C ALA A 141 3.74 -1.88 5.41
N GLU A 142 3.64 -0.57 5.63
CA GLU A 142 4.82 0.32 5.57
C GLU A 142 5.84 0.03 6.68
N GLU A 143 5.38 -0.24 7.90
CA GLU A 143 6.23 -0.57 9.05
C GLU A 143 7.00 -1.89 8.83
N LEU A 144 6.37 -2.84 8.14
CA LEU A 144 6.96 -4.14 7.80
C LEU A 144 7.82 -4.11 6.54
N GLY A 145 7.85 -2.99 5.82
CA GLY A 145 8.75 -2.77 4.68
C GLY A 145 8.19 -3.12 3.30
N TYR A 146 6.87 -3.25 3.14
CA TYR A 146 6.26 -3.42 1.82
C TYR A 146 6.54 -2.21 0.92
N GLU A 147 6.82 -2.45 -0.37
CA GLU A 147 7.10 -1.39 -1.34
C GLU A 147 5.81 -0.71 -1.81
N THR A 148 4.74 -1.49 -2.04
CA THR A 148 3.48 -1.02 -2.60
C THR A 148 2.27 -1.52 -1.81
N VAL A 149 1.24 -0.69 -1.71
CA VAL A 149 -0.10 -1.04 -1.23
C VAL A 149 -1.09 -0.78 -2.35
N TRP A 150 -1.93 -1.77 -2.67
CA TRP A 150 -2.88 -1.72 -3.77
C TRP A 150 -4.34 -1.79 -3.29
N ALA A 151 -5.17 -0.88 -3.79
CA ALA A 151 -6.61 -0.87 -3.55
C ALA A 151 -7.39 -1.15 -4.85
N PRO A 152 -8.11 -2.28 -4.96
CA PRO A 152 -9.02 -2.55 -6.06
C PRO A 152 -10.28 -1.68 -5.98
N GLU A 153 -10.92 -1.47 -7.14
CA GLU A 153 -12.22 -0.81 -7.22
C GLU A 153 -13.31 -1.73 -7.77
N GLY A 154 -14.48 -1.67 -7.14
CA GLY A 154 -15.61 -2.57 -7.40
C GLY A 154 -16.39 -2.82 -6.11
N GLY A 155 -17.49 -3.59 -6.15
CA GLY A 155 -18.11 -4.10 -4.92
C GLY A 155 -18.61 -3.09 -3.88
N GLY A 156 -18.74 -1.80 -4.24
CA GLY A 156 -19.29 -0.76 -3.37
C GLY A 156 -18.26 0.22 -2.78
N ARG A 157 -16.97 0.16 -3.15
CA ARG A 157 -15.99 1.15 -2.67
C ARG A 157 -15.06 1.68 -3.74
N ASP A 158 -14.78 2.97 -3.58
CA ASP A 158 -13.86 3.78 -4.38
C ASP A 158 -12.42 3.57 -3.89
N SER A 159 -11.53 3.26 -4.83
CA SER A 159 -10.12 2.95 -4.51
C SER A 159 -9.33 4.19 -4.09
N LEU A 160 -9.60 5.36 -4.68
CA LEU A 160 -8.91 6.61 -4.36
C LEU A 160 -9.18 7.05 -2.92
N THR A 161 -10.41 6.86 -2.43
CA THR A 161 -10.80 7.16 -1.05
C THR A 161 -10.03 6.30 -0.05
N ALA A 162 -9.91 5.00 -0.32
CA ALA A 162 -9.12 4.10 0.52
C ALA A 162 -7.63 4.48 0.53
N LEU A 163 -7.05 4.73 -0.65
CA LEU A 163 -5.64 5.09 -0.77
C LEU A 163 -5.32 6.46 -0.17
N ALA A 164 -6.23 7.43 -0.26
CA ALA A 164 -6.06 8.73 0.39
C ALA A 164 -6.00 8.58 1.91
N ALA A 165 -6.84 7.70 2.49
CA ALA A 165 -6.79 7.42 3.92
C ALA A 165 -5.43 6.83 4.34
N ILE A 166 -4.85 5.94 3.53
CA ILE A 166 -3.51 5.36 3.76
C ILE A 166 -2.42 6.41 3.56
N ALA A 167 -2.52 7.23 2.50
CA ALA A 167 -1.54 8.27 2.15
C ALA A 167 -1.27 9.24 3.29
N LEU A 168 -2.33 9.66 3.98
CA LEU A 168 -2.25 10.61 5.10
C LEU A 168 -1.55 10.06 6.35
N ARG A 169 -1.26 8.76 6.39
CA ARG A 169 -0.65 8.08 7.54
C ARG A 169 0.63 7.33 7.22
N THR A 170 1.10 7.42 5.98
CA THR A 170 2.29 6.73 5.47
C THR A 170 3.21 7.73 4.79
N GLU A 171 4.51 7.43 4.75
CA GLU A 171 5.53 8.35 4.23
C GLU A 171 6.36 7.77 3.08
N ARG A 172 6.38 6.45 2.90
CA ARG A 172 7.31 5.73 2.01
C ARG A 172 6.61 4.76 1.07
N VAL A 173 5.62 4.01 1.55
CA VAL A 173 4.95 2.97 0.75
C VAL A 173 4.26 3.60 -0.46
N ARG A 174 4.42 2.99 -1.62
CA ARG A 174 3.77 3.45 -2.85
C ARG A 174 2.32 3.00 -2.88
N LEU A 175 1.44 3.80 -3.46
CA LEU A 175 0.00 3.62 -3.35
C LEU A 175 -0.60 3.39 -4.73
N GLY A 176 -1.06 2.19 -5.01
CA GLY A 176 -1.53 1.77 -6.32
C GLY A 176 -3.03 1.56 -6.40
N THR A 177 -3.70 2.10 -7.40
CA THR A 177 -5.05 1.61 -7.75
C THR A 177 -4.90 0.29 -8.48
N GLY A 178 -5.65 -0.74 -8.10
CA GLY A 178 -5.50 -2.06 -8.70
C GLY A 178 -6.83 -2.74 -9.00
N ILE A 179 -7.69 -2.17 -9.84
CA ILE A 179 -7.46 -1.02 -10.74
C ILE A 179 -8.59 0.01 -10.69
N LEU A 180 -8.39 1.18 -11.32
CA LEU A 180 -9.47 2.10 -11.71
C LEU A 180 -10.08 1.69 -13.06
N PRO A 181 -11.40 1.44 -13.15
CA PRO A 181 -12.07 1.07 -14.39
C PRO A 181 -12.29 2.28 -15.31
N ILE A 182 -11.80 2.20 -16.55
CA ILE A 182 -11.86 3.27 -17.57
C ILE A 182 -13.27 3.63 -18.07
N TYR A 183 -14.28 2.84 -17.69
CA TYR A 183 -15.68 3.10 -18.01
C TYR A 183 -16.43 3.84 -16.90
N ALA A 184 -15.93 3.79 -15.65
CA ALA A 184 -16.58 4.45 -14.53
C ALA A 184 -16.25 5.95 -14.43
N ARG A 185 -15.20 6.40 -15.12
CA ARG A 185 -14.73 7.79 -15.11
C ARG A 185 -14.33 8.22 -16.52
N THR A 186 -14.45 9.52 -16.79
CA THR A 186 -13.82 10.11 -17.98
C THR A 186 -12.29 10.08 -17.82
N ALA A 187 -11.56 10.19 -18.93
CA ALA A 187 -10.10 10.29 -18.90
C ALA A 187 -9.64 11.53 -18.11
N THR A 188 -10.34 12.66 -18.24
CA THR A 188 -10.05 13.90 -17.49
C THR A 188 -10.26 13.72 -15.98
N ASN A 189 -11.36 13.09 -15.55
CA ASN A 189 -11.62 12.85 -14.12
C ASN A 189 -10.61 11.85 -13.53
N THR A 190 -10.18 10.87 -14.34
CA THR A 190 -9.12 9.93 -13.96
C THR A 190 -7.79 10.66 -13.73
N ALA A 191 -7.41 11.58 -14.63
CA ALA A 191 -6.21 12.39 -14.49
C ALA A 191 -6.28 13.31 -13.26
N MET A 192 -7.43 13.95 -13.01
CA MET A 192 -7.65 14.77 -11.81
C MET A 192 -7.47 13.97 -10.51
N GLY A 193 -8.08 12.78 -10.43
CA GLY A 193 -7.95 11.89 -9.28
C GLY A 193 -6.51 11.44 -9.06
N ALA A 194 -5.81 11.08 -10.13
CA ALA A 194 -4.40 10.68 -10.08
C ALA A 194 -3.47 11.83 -9.64
N ALA A 195 -3.70 13.05 -10.13
CA ALA A 195 -2.95 14.23 -9.71
C ALA A 195 -3.19 14.58 -8.23
N GLY A 196 -4.44 14.51 -7.78
CA GLY A 196 -4.79 14.68 -6.36
C GLY A 196 -4.11 13.63 -5.47
N MET A 197 -4.07 12.37 -5.91
CA MET A 197 -3.38 11.30 -5.20
C MET A 197 -1.87 11.48 -5.19
N ALA A 198 -1.26 11.93 -6.29
CA ALA A 198 0.15 12.26 -6.34
C ALA A 198 0.49 13.39 -5.35
N ALA A 199 -0.37 14.41 -5.25
CA ALA A 199 -0.19 15.51 -4.30
C ALA A 199 -0.32 15.05 -2.83
N VAL A 200 -1.38 14.32 -2.47
CA VAL A 200 -1.61 13.89 -1.07
C VAL A 200 -0.60 12.86 -0.59
N SER A 201 -0.08 12.04 -1.50
CA SER A 201 0.92 11.02 -1.18
C SER A 201 2.36 11.54 -1.26
N GLY A 202 2.60 12.74 -1.79
CA GLY A 202 3.95 13.27 -2.01
C GLY A 202 4.71 12.51 -3.09
N GLY A 203 4.08 12.24 -4.23
CA GLY A 203 4.71 11.59 -5.40
C GLY A 203 4.65 10.05 -5.41
N ARG A 204 4.11 9.42 -4.36
CA ARG A 204 4.12 7.95 -4.19
C ARG A 204 3.01 7.20 -4.92
N PHE A 205 2.14 7.89 -5.66
CA PHE A 205 0.97 7.29 -6.28
C PHE A 205 1.31 6.52 -7.58
N ILE A 206 0.68 5.37 -7.76
CA ILE A 206 0.71 4.54 -8.97
C ILE A 206 -0.72 4.42 -9.50
N LEU A 207 -0.94 4.81 -10.75
CA LEU A 207 -2.24 4.74 -11.39
C LEU A 207 -2.39 3.40 -12.13
N GLY A 208 -3.01 2.40 -11.51
CA GLY A 208 -3.42 1.19 -12.22
C GLY A 208 -4.78 1.37 -12.89
N LEU A 209 -4.84 1.11 -14.20
CA LEU A 209 -6.02 1.20 -15.05
C LEU A 209 -6.44 -0.17 -15.56
N GLY A 210 -7.72 -0.33 -15.85
CA GLY A 210 -8.23 -1.54 -16.49
C GLY A 210 -9.59 -1.35 -17.13
N VAL A 211 -9.93 -2.30 -17.99
CA VAL A 211 -11.18 -2.26 -18.77
C VAL A 211 -12.40 -2.68 -17.93
N GLY A 212 -12.18 -3.36 -16.80
CA GLY A 212 -13.26 -3.94 -16.01
C GLY A 212 -13.87 -5.16 -16.68
N HIS A 213 -15.10 -5.52 -16.31
CA HIS A 213 -15.82 -6.65 -16.86
C HIS A 213 -17.20 -6.24 -17.34
N ARG A 214 -17.63 -6.79 -18.48
CA ARG A 214 -18.88 -6.42 -19.15
C ARG A 214 -20.12 -6.45 -18.24
N PRO A 215 -20.37 -7.50 -17.41
CA PRO A 215 -21.53 -7.49 -16.51
C PRO A 215 -21.49 -6.34 -15.49
N THR A 216 -20.29 -6.05 -14.98
CA THR A 216 -19.87 -4.81 -14.31
C THR A 216 -20.39 -3.55 -14.98
N VAL A 217 -19.77 -3.28 -16.12
CA VAL A 217 -19.87 -2.00 -16.80
C VAL A 217 -21.27 -1.78 -17.38
N GLU A 218 -21.86 -2.79 -18.02
CA GLU A 218 -23.20 -2.66 -18.63
C GLU A 218 -24.32 -2.81 -17.61
N GLY A 219 -24.22 -3.80 -16.71
CA GLY A 219 -25.31 -4.13 -15.79
C GLY A 219 -25.39 -3.23 -14.57
N ARG A 220 -24.26 -2.99 -13.90
CA ARG A 220 -24.20 -2.17 -12.68
C ARG A 220 -24.05 -0.69 -12.99
N ASP A 221 -23.10 -0.35 -13.87
CA ASP A 221 -22.75 1.05 -14.15
C ASP A 221 -23.62 1.68 -15.24
N GLY A 222 -24.36 0.87 -16.01
CA GLY A 222 -25.24 1.35 -17.08
C GLY A 222 -24.47 1.94 -18.27
N VAL A 223 -23.19 1.61 -18.43
CA VAL A 223 -22.33 2.15 -19.49
C VAL A 223 -22.12 1.09 -20.58
N PRO A 224 -22.21 1.43 -21.88
CA PRO A 224 -21.92 0.49 -22.95
C PRO A 224 -20.47 -0.01 -22.94
N PHE A 225 -20.26 -1.32 -22.90
CA PHE A 225 -18.93 -1.93 -22.93
C PHE A 225 -18.49 -2.18 -24.38
N ARG A 226 -17.93 -1.14 -25.02
CA ARG A 226 -17.50 -1.18 -26.43
C ARG A 226 -16.02 -0.89 -26.59
N GLN A 227 -15.36 -1.69 -27.44
CA GLN A 227 -13.96 -1.53 -27.87
C GLN A 227 -12.99 -1.24 -26.71
N PRO A 228 -12.91 -2.12 -25.69
CA PRO A 228 -12.20 -1.86 -24.44
C PRO A 228 -10.71 -1.54 -24.62
N ILE A 229 -10.02 -2.22 -25.55
CA ILE A 229 -8.62 -1.95 -25.87
C ILE A 229 -8.44 -0.54 -26.44
N ALA A 230 -9.22 -0.17 -27.46
CA ALA A 230 -9.13 1.15 -28.08
C ALA A 230 -9.46 2.28 -27.09
N ARG A 231 -10.47 2.08 -26.24
CA ARG A 231 -10.81 3.04 -25.18
C ARG A 231 -9.69 3.18 -24.17
N LEU A 232 -9.04 2.07 -23.78
CA LEU A 232 -7.91 2.10 -22.84
C LEU A 232 -6.73 2.88 -23.43
N MET A 233 -6.37 2.63 -24.69
CA MET A 233 -5.30 3.34 -25.39
C MET A 233 -5.55 4.86 -25.39
N GLU A 234 -6.74 5.30 -25.80
CA GLU A 234 -7.09 6.73 -25.77
C GLU A 234 -7.06 7.29 -24.34
N THR A 235 -7.56 6.53 -23.35
CA THR A 235 -7.53 6.93 -21.94
C THR A 235 -6.09 7.14 -21.45
N ILE A 236 -5.18 6.21 -21.73
CA ILE A 236 -3.77 6.29 -21.33
C ILE A 236 -3.12 7.52 -21.94
N SER A 237 -3.30 7.75 -23.25
CA SER A 237 -2.71 8.91 -23.93
C SER A 237 -3.19 10.23 -23.34
N ILE A 238 -4.51 10.37 -23.13
CA ILE A 238 -5.10 11.59 -22.55
C ILE A 238 -4.61 11.79 -21.11
N VAL A 239 -4.67 10.74 -20.29
CA VAL A 239 -4.27 10.82 -18.87
C VAL A 239 -2.79 11.15 -18.75
N ARG A 240 -1.92 10.52 -19.56
CA ARG A 240 -0.48 10.76 -19.53
C ARG A 240 -0.13 12.20 -19.90
N GLY A 241 -0.74 12.75 -20.96
CA GLY A 241 -0.54 14.16 -21.36
C GLY A 241 -1.04 15.15 -20.30
N LEU A 242 -2.20 14.88 -19.68
CA LEU A 242 -2.70 15.74 -18.60
C LEU A 242 -1.78 15.71 -17.37
N LEU A 243 -1.26 14.54 -17.01
CA LEU A 243 -0.35 14.37 -15.87
C LEU A 243 1.06 14.92 -16.14
N SER A 244 1.49 15.06 -17.40
CA SER A 244 2.74 15.75 -17.77
C SER A 244 2.59 17.29 -17.78
N GLY A 245 1.38 17.80 -17.53
CA GLY A 245 1.09 19.25 -17.51
C GLY A 245 0.72 19.82 -18.88
N GLU A 246 0.50 18.98 -19.89
CA GLU A 246 0.07 19.41 -21.21
C GLU A 246 -1.39 19.89 -21.21
N THR A 247 -1.70 20.72 -22.20
CA THR A 247 -3.08 21.00 -22.60
C THR A 247 -3.46 20.04 -23.74
N VAL A 248 -4.33 19.07 -23.44
CA VAL A 248 -4.69 17.99 -24.34
C VAL A 248 -5.96 18.30 -25.11
N SER A 249 -5.88 18.18 -26.44
CA SER A 249 -7.03 18.09 -27.34
C SER A 249 -6.95 16.75 -28.08
N ALA A 250 -8.07 16.05 -28.20
CA ALA A 250 -8.14 14.73 -28.83
C ALA A 250 -9.46 14.56 -29.58
N GLU A 251 -9.38 14.16 -30.85
CA GLU A 251 -10.51 13.74 -31.68
C GLU A 251 -10.43 12.22 -31.89
N GLY A 252 -10.68 11.49 -30.80
CA GLY A 252 -10.63 10.03 -30.77
C GLY A 252 -11.98 9.37 -31.07
N ARG A 253 -11.98 8.03 -31.13
CA ARG A 253 -13.19 7.24 -31.31
C ARG A 253 -14.05 7.22 -30.04
N HIS A 254 -13.42 7.33 -28.88
CA HIS A 254 -14.09 7.28 -27.59
C HIS A 254 -14.15 8.61 -26.86
N PHE A 255 -13.19 9.50 -27.13
CA PHE A 255 -13.12 10.82 -26.50
C PHE A 255 -13.00 11.90 -27.55
N ASN A 256 -13.87 12.91 -27.45
CA ASN A 256 -13.70 14.19 -28.12
C ASN A 256 -13.50 15.24 -27.04
N ILE A 257 -12.25 15.69 -26.87
CA ILE A 257 -11.82 16.61 -25.81
C ILE A 257 -11.13 17.80 -26.46
N ALA A 258 -11.47 19.01 -26.02
CA ALA A 258 -10.83 20.24 -26.47
C ALA A 258 -10.19 20.97 -25.30
N SER A 259 -8.88 21.23 -25.41
CA SER A 259 -8.10 22.09 -24.50
C SER A 259 -8.22 21.72 -23.02
N ALA A 260 -8.26 20.43 -22.68
CA ALA A 260 -8.25 19.99 -21.29
C ALA A 260 -6.85 20.18 -20.68
N SER A 261 -6.77 20.74 -19.48
CA SER A 261 -5.50 20.91 -18.76
C SER A 261 -5.73 20.76 -17.25
N LEU A 262 -4.74 20.24 -16.54
CA LEU A 262 -4.73 20.25 -15.06
C LEU A 262 -4.19 21.57 -14.49
N GLY A 263 -3.64 22.46 -15.33
CA GLY A 263 -3.00 23.69 -14.89
C GLY A 263 -1.95 23.44 -13.80
N GLY A 264 -1.96 24.27 -12.75
CA GLY A 264 -1.04 24.12 -11.62
C GLY A 264 -1.25 22.89 -10.74
N ALA A 265 -2.28 22.08 -11.01
CA ALA A 265 -2.52 20.83 -10.30
C ALA A 265 -1.79 19.63 -10.92
N ALA A 266 -1.17 19.79 -12.10
CA ALA A 266 -0.34 18.73 -12.67
C ALA A 266 0.78 18.32 -11.69
N PRO A 267 1.01 17.02 -11.47
CA PRO A 267 2.00 16.56 -10.51
C PRO A 267 3.42 16.92 -10.97
N LYS A 268 4.30 17.24 -10.00
CA LYS A 268 5.72 17.51 -10.28
C LYS A 268 6.50 16.24 -10.61
N GLU A 269 6.14 15.14 -9.96
CA GLU A 269 6.73 13.83 -10.21
C GLU A 269 5.85 13.03 -11.17
N ARG A 270 6.50 12.25 -12.02
CA ARG A 270 5.82 11.37 -12.97
C ARG A 270 5.00 10.34 -12.21
N VAL A 271 3.69 10.29 -12.49
CA VAL A 271 2.80 9.23 -11.99
C VAL A 271 2.91 8.01 -12.90
N PRO A 272 3.41 6.86 -12.43
CA PRO A 272 3.47 5.65 -13.24
C PRO A 272 2.07 5.12 -13.54
N ILE A 273 1.85 4.68 -14.77
CA ILE A 273 0.59 4.09 -15.21
C ILE A 273 0.78 2.58 -15.37
N TYR A 274 0.09 1.79 -14.54
CA TYR A 274 0.05 0.34 -14.66
C TYR A 274 -1.23 -0.07 -15.39
N ILE A 275 -1.22 -1.16 -16.15
CA ILE A 275 -2.43 -1.70 -16.74
C ILE A 275 -2.71 -3.12 -16.27
N ALA A 276 -3.98 -3.42 -15.96
CA ALA A 276 -4.41 -4.78 -15.72
C ALA A 276 -4.45 -5.55 -17.04
N ALA A 277 -3.64 -6.61 -17.13
CA ALA A 277 -3.56 -7.48 -18.30
C ALA A 277 -3.51 -8.95 -17.88
N LEU A 278 -4.12 -9.80 -18.71
CA LEU A 278 -4.16 -11.25 -18.53
C LEU A 278 -3.81 -11.96 -19.84
N GLY A 279 -4.56 -11.66 -20.91
CA GLY A 279 -4.33 -12.27 -22.22
C GLY A 279 -3.26 -11.56 -23.06
N PRO A 280 -2.71 -12.24 -24.08
CA PRO A 280 -1.62 -11.77 -24.94
C PRO A 280 -1.75 -10.31 -25.43
N GLN A 281 -2.90 -9.96 -26.01
CA GLN A 281 -3.14 -8.63 -26.56
C GLN A 281 -3.05 -7.51 -25.52
N MET A 282 -3.50 -7.77 -24.30
CA MET A 282 -3.43 -6.79 -23.20
C MET A 282 -2.03 -6.71 -22.61
N LEU A 283 -1.29 -7.81 -22.59
CA LEU A 283 0.10 -7.86 -22.14
C LEU A 283 1.02 -7.11 -23.11
N GLU A 284 0.86 -7.32 -24.41
CA GLU A 284 1.57 -6.54 -25.44
C GLU A 284 1.23 -5.05 -25.34
N LEU A 285 -0.05 -4.70 -25.16
CA LEU A 285 -0.44 -3.30 -24.94
C LEU A 285 0.24 -2.68 -23.70
N ALA A 286 0.48 -3.48 -22.65
CA ALA A 286 1.20 -3.01 -21.46
C ALA A 286 2.64 -2.63 -21.81
N GLY A 287 3.32 -3.50 -22.56
CA GLY A 287 4.64 -3.21 -23.12
C GLY A 287 4.65 -1.95 -23.99
N GLU A 288 3.63 -1.78 -24.84
CA GLU A 288 3.55 -0.65 -25.76
C GLU A 288 3.37 0.70 -25.04
N MET A 289 2.52 0.78 -23.99
CA MET A 289 2.02 2.08 -23.48
C MET A 289 2.15 2.31 -21.96
N ALA A 290 2.40 1.28 -21.16
CA ALA A 290 2.36 1.35 -19.70
C ALA A 290 3.77 1.38 -19.06
N ASP A 291 3.82 1.84 -17.82
CA ASP A 291 5.01 1.80 -16.95
C ASP A 291 5.09 0.50 -16.16
N GLY A 292 4.00 -0.28 -16.14
CA GLY A 292 3.96 -1.59 -15.54
C GLY A 292 2.71 -2.37 -15.95
N VAL A 293 2.75 -3.67 -15.74
CA VAL A 293 1.60 -4.55 -15.82
C VAL A 293 1.19 -5.00 -14.43
N LEU A 294 -0.11 -5.11 -14.19
CA LEU A 294 -0.67 -5.69 -12.97
C LEU A 294 -1.54 -6.89 -13.31
N MET A 295 -0.97 -8.09 -13.22
CA MET A 295 -1.68 -9.33 -13.50
C MET A 295 -2.52 -9.80 -12.29
N ASN A 296 -3.53 -10.62 -12.53
CA ASN A 296 -4.43 -11.12 -11.49
C ASN A 296 -4.69 -12.62 -11.70
N TRP A 297 -4.63 -13.43 -10.65
CA TRP A 297 -4.74 -14.89 -10.77
C TRP A 297 -3.69 -15.47 -11.71
N THR A 298 -2.46 -14.96 -11.64
CA THR A 298 -1.39 -15.41 -12.52
C THR A 298 -0.90 -16.79 -12.11
N ALA A 299 -1.19 -17.79 -12.96
CA ALA A 299 -0.61 -19.11 -12.83
C ALA A 299 0.92 -19.02 -12.85
N GLU A 300 1.60 -19.72 -11.94
CA GLU A 300 3.07 -19.73 -11.86
C GLU A 300 3.70 -20.13 -13.20
N SER A 301 3.10 -21.10 -13.90
CA SER A 301 3.51 -21.58 -15.21
C SER A 301 3.44 -20.52 -16.32
N PHE A 302 2.49 -19.59 -16.25
CA PHE A 302 2.23 -18.60 -17.30
C PHE A 302 3.11 -17.35 -17.21
N ILE A 303 3.78 -17.11 -16.08
CA ILE A 303 4.52 -15.85 -15.85
C ILE A 303 5.58 -15.61 -16.94
N ARG A 304 6.32 -16.64 -17.36
CA ARG A 304 7.36 -16.49 -18.40
C ARG A 304 6.77 -16.05 -19.73
N GLU A 305 5.67 -16.69 -20.14
CA GLU A 305 4.97 -16.35 -21.37
C GLU A 305 4.39 -14.93 -21.30
N ALA A 306 3.81 -14.56 -20.17
CA ALA A 306 3.28 -13.21 -19.96
C ALA A 306 4.37 -12.13 -20.10
N VAL A 307 5.57 -12.39 -19.56
CA VAL A 307 6.73 -11.50 -19.68
C VAL A 307 7.18 -11.36 -21.13
N GLU A 308 7.17 -12.44 -21.92
CA GLU A 308 7.52 -12.37 -23.34
C GLU A 308 6.51 -11.54 -24.15
N HIS A 309 5.21 -11.62 -23.85
CA HIS A 309 4.21 -10.73 -24.48
C HIS A 309 4.45 -9.25 -24.13
N VAL A 310 4.74 -8.94 -22.86
CA VAL A 310 5.05 -7.56 -22.45
C VAL A 310 6.31 -7.07 -23.18
N LYS A 311 7.35 -7.90 -23.23
CA LYS A 311 8.59 -7.59 -23.95
C LYS A 311 8.34 -7.35 -25.44
N HIS A 312 7.56 -8.21 -26.09
CA HIS A 312 7.21 -8.05 -27.50
C HIS A 312 6.51 -6.71 -27.76
N GLY A 313 5.55 -6.34 -26.92
CA GLY A 313 4.86 -5.06 -27.01
C GLY A 313 5.80 -3.86 -26.84
N ALA A 314 6.72 -3.93 -25.87
CA ALA A 314 7.72 -2.87 -25.65
C ALA A 314 8.65 -2.71 -26.85
N GLU A 315 9.20 -3.80 -27.38
CA GLU A 315 10.08 -3.81 -28.55
C GLU A 315 9.36 -3.27 -29.80
N LYS A 316 8.10 -3.67 -30.01
CA LYS A 316 7.25 -3.18 -31.11
C LYS A 316 7.01 -1.66 -31.03
N ALA A 317 6.93 -1.11 -29.83
CA ALA A 317 6.82 0.33 -29.59
C ALA A 317 8.17 1.07 -29.55
N GLY A 318 9.30 0.36 -29.73
CA GLY A 318 10.65 0.94 -29.65
C GLY A 318 11.06 1.35 -28.23
N ARG A 319 10.46 0.74 -27.21
CA ARG A 319 10.74 0.97 -25.79
C ARG A 319 11.69 -0.11 -25.25
N ASP A 320 12.43 0.22 -24.20
CA ASP A 320 13.23 -0.78 -23.49
C ASP A 320 12.32 -1.64 -22.61
N PRO A 321 12.25 -2.98 -22.83
CA PRO A 321 11.43 -3.88 -22.01
C PRO A 321 11.71 -3.82 -20.51
N SER A 322 12.93 -3.43 -20.11
CA SER A 322 13.32 -3.32 -18.70
C SER A 322 12.69 -2.11 -17.97
N GLU A 323 12.09 -1.16 -18.70
CA GLU A 323 11.36 -0.03 -18.13
C GLU A 323 9.93 -0.38 -17.70
N ILE A 324 9.44 -1.58 -18.02
CA ILE A 324 8.08 -2.02 -17.69
C ILE A 324 8.12 -2.94 -16.47
N ASP A 325 7.55 -2.47 -15.36
CA ASP A 325 7.50 -3.25 -14.11
C ASP A 325 6.49 -4.41 -14.24
N ILE A 326 6.91 -5.62 -13.86
CA ILE A 326 6.06 -6.81 -13.93
C ILE A 326 5.48 -7.12 -12.54
N ALA A 327 4.25 -6.64 -12.29
CA ALA A 327 3.55 -6.87 -11.03
C ALA A 327 2.38 -7.85 -11.18
N GLY A 328 2.00 -8.50 -10.09
CA GLY A 328 0.86 -9.42 -10.12
C GLY A 328 0.36 -9.84 -8.75
N TYR A 329 -0.96 -9.97 -8.65
CA TYR A 329 -1.64 -10.42 -7.44
C TYR A 329 -1.52 -11.93 -7.26
N VAL A 330 -0.82 -12.34 -6.20
CA VAL A 330 -0.71 -13.74 -5.76
C VAL A 330 -1.62 -13.92 -4.54
N ARG A 331 -2.56 -14.88 -4.60
CA ARG A 331 -3.38 -15.21 -3.42
C ARG A 331 -2.49 -15.92 -2.42
N VAL A 332 -2.45 -15.43 -1.20
CA VAL A 332 -1.61 -16.01 -0.15
C VAL A 332 -2.44 -16.24 1.10
N ALA A 333 -2.38 -17.47 1.60
CA ALA A 333 -2.79 -17.84 2.95
C ALA A 333 -1.56 -18.41 3.67
N ALA A 334 -0.92 -17.57 4.48
CA ALA A 334 0.28 -17.94 5.24
C ALA A 334 -0.12 -18.37 6.66
N GLY A 335 -0.35 -19.67 6.82
CA GLY A 335 -0.87 -20.30 8.03
C GLY A 335 -2.40 -20.37 8.08
N GLY A 336 -2.92 -20.90 9.19
CA GLY A 336 -4.35 -21.14 9.39
C GLY A 336 -4.78 -22.57 9.03
N ASP A 337 -6.08 -22.75 8.83
CA ASP A 337 -6.67 -24.02 8.39
C ASP A 337 -6.56 -24.14 6.87
N GLU A 338 -5.56 -24.89 6.40
CA GLU A 338 -5.28 -25.05 4.97
C GLU A 338 -6.45 -25.71 4.22
N ASP A 339 -7.15 -26.66 4.83
CA ASP A 339 -8.27 -27.35 4.20
C ASP A 339 -9.43 -26.37 3.99
N ALA A 340 -9.74 -25.55 5.01
CA ALA A 340 -10.77 -24.51 4.90
C ALA A 340 -10.41 -23.44 3.86
N VAL A 341 -9.14 -23.06 3.77
CA VAL A 341 -8.64 -22.13 2.76
C VAL A 341 -8.82 -22.72 1.35
N ARG A 342 -8.38 -23.97 1.15
CA ARG A 342 -8.45 -24.65 -0.15
C ARG A 342 -9.90 -24.83 -0.59
N GLU A 343 -10.80 -25.22 0.30
CA GLU A 343 -12.23 -25.33 -0.01
C GLU A 343 -12.83 -23.98 -0.45
N SER A 344 -12.54 -22.90 0.29
CA SER A 344 -12.98 -21.56 -0.08
C SER A 344 -12.38 -21.11 -1.43
N LEU A 345 -11.12 -21.45 -1.70
CA LEU A 345 -10.42 -21.12 -2.93
C LEU A 345 -11.09 -21.76 -4.15
N ARG A 346 -11.51 -23.03 -4.04
CA ARG A 346 -12.28 -23.72 -5.09
C ARG A 346 -13.53 -22.94 -5.46
N GLY A 347 -14.32 -22.54 -4.47
CA GLY A 347 -15.53 -21.75 -4.68
C GLY A 347 -15.28 -20.38 -5.31
N GLN A 348 -14.18 -19.71 -4.94
CA GLN A 348 -13.82 -18.41 -5.52
C GLN A 348 -13.34 -18.53 -6.98
N VAL A 349 -12.48 -19.51 -7.27
CA VAL A 349 -11.97 -19.75 -8.63
C VAL A 349 -13.09 -20.21 -9.54
N ALA A 350 -13.96 -21.12 -9.09
CA ALA A 350 -15.09 -21.64 -9.87
C ALA A 350 -15.99 -20.53 -10.42
N ARG A 351 -16.29 -19.49 -9.61
CA ARG A 351 -17.13 -18.35 -10.03
C ARG A 351 -16.61 -17.65 -11.30
N TYR A 352 -15.30 -17.65 -11.53
CA TYR A 352 -14.70 -17.04 -12.72
C TYR A 352 -15.03 -17.79 -14.02
N ALA A 353 -15.44 -19.06 -13.96
CA ALA A 353 -15.86 -19.81 -15.15
C ALA A 353 -17.12 -19.22 -15.83
N SER A 354 -17.92 -18.43 -15.10
CA SER A 354 -19.06 -17.67 -15.65
C SER A 354 -18.64 -16.42 -16.43
N ASN A 355 -17.42 -15.92 -16.23
CA ASN A 355 -16.90 -14.75 -16.91
C ASN A 355 -16.02 -15.17 -18.08
N THR A 356 -16.48 -14.92 -19.31
CA THR A 356 -15.78 -15.34 -20.53
C THR A 356 -14.31 -14.91 -20.59
N PHE A 357 -13.95 -13.72 -20.10
CA PHE A 357 -12.56 -13.27 -20.15
C PHE A 357 -11.66 -14.07 -19.20
N TYR A 358 -12.09 -14.27 -17.95
CA TYR A 358 -11.32 -15.06 -17.00
C TYR A 358 -11.32 -16.54 -17.35
N ARG A 359 -12.45 -17.07 -17.84
CA ARG A 359 -12.53 -18.44 -18.33
C ARG A 359 -11.52 -18.67 -19.45
N ASN A 360 -11.48 -17.80 -20.45
CA ASN A 360 -10.53 -17.93 -21.57
C ASN A 360 -9.08 -17.85 -21.09
N PHE A 361 -8.77 -16.94 -20.17
CA PHE A 361 -7.44 -16.86 -19.55
C PHE A 361 -7.05 -18.17 -18.84
N PHE A 362 -7.95 -18.76 -18.05
CA PHE A 362 -7.67 -20.04 -17.39
C PHE A 362 -7.52 -21.21 -18.39
N VAL A 363 -8.31 -21.21 -19.46
CA VAL A 363 -8.16 -22.17 -20.58
C VAL A 363 -6.78 -22.02 -21.25
N GLU A 364 -6.36 -20.80 -21.55
CA GLU A 364 -5.06 -20.49 -22.16
C GLU A 364 -3.88 -20.88 -21.26
N THR A 365 -4.08 -20.89 -19.95
CA THR A 365 -3.06 -21.29 -18.96
C THR A 365 -3.09 -22.79 -18.60
N GLY A 366 -3.87 -23.59 -19.32
CA GLY A 366 -3.86 -25.06 -19.23
C GLY A 366 -5.07 -25.69 -18.54
N PHE A 367 -6.00 -24.90 -17.99
CA PHE A 367 -7.13 -25.39 -17.19
C PHE A 367 -8.43 -25.49 -17.98
N CYS A 368 -8.36 -26.07 -19.18
CA CYS A 368 -9.50 -26.15 -20.08
C CYS A 368 -10.64 -27.01 -19.52
N GLU A 369 -10.29 -28.18 -18.97
CA GLU A 369 -11.26 -29.15 -18.46
C GLU A 369 -11.97 -28.63 -17.21
N GLU A 370 -11.20 -28.09 -16.24
CA GLU A 370 -11.74 -27.50 -15.02
C GLU A 370 -12.71 -26.35 -15.31
N MET A 371 -12.33 -25.47 -16.24
CA MET A 371 -13.14 -24.32 -16.61
C MET A 371 -14.39 -24.69 -17.41
N ALA A 372 -14.32 -25.71 -18.26
CA ALA A 372 -15.47 -26.21 -19.00
C ALA A 372 -16.50 -26.84 -18.03
N GLU A 373 -16.05 -27.70 -17.13
CA GLU A 373 -16.93 -28.35 -16.15
C GLU A 373 -17.52 -27.33 -15.16
N ALA A 374 -16.70 -26.42 -14.63
CA ALA A 374 -17.19 -25.36 -13.75
C ALA A 374 -18.22 -24.46 -14.45
N ALA A 375 -18.01 -24.10 -15.73
CA ALA A 375 -18.96 -23.30 -16.50
C ALA A 375 -20.29 -24.04 -16.71
N ASN A 376 -20.25 -25.34 -17.04
CA ASN A 376 -21.44 -26.17 -17.21
C ASN A 376 -22.24 -26.29 -15.90
N ALA A 377 -21.56 -26.52 -14.78
CA ALA A 377 -22.18 -26.60 -13.46
C ALA A 377 -22.82 -25.26 -13.03
N LEU A 378 -22.13 -24.14 -13.24
CA LEU A 378 -22.69 -22.81 -12.96
C LEU A 378 -23.89 -22.49 -13.85
N ALA A 379 -23.88 -22.89 -15.12
CA ALA A 379 -25.04 -22.72 -16.01
C ALA A 379 -26.26 -23.53 -15.52
N ALA A 380 -26.05 -24.63 -14.79
CA ALA A 380 -27.08 -25.40 -14.11
C ALA A 380 -27.44 -24.86 -12.70
N GLY A 381 -26.79 -23.79 -12.24
CA GLY A 381 -26.99 -23.22 -10.91
C GLY A 381 -26.31 -23.99 -9.77
N ASP A 382 -25.40 -24.90 -10.09
CA ASP A 382 -24.74 -25.79 -9.13
C ASP A 382 -23.32 -25.30 -8.80
N LEU A 383 -23.21 -24.45 -7.78
CA LEU A 383 -21.92 -23.94 -7.32
C LEU A 383 -21.07 -25.02 -6.64
N ALA A 384 -21.68 -26.02 -6.02
CA ALA A 384 -20.95 -27.10 -5.35
C ALA A 384 -20.18 -27.93 -6.39
N ARG A 385 -20.89 -28.41 -7.42
CA ARG A 385 -20.28 -29.11 -8.55
C ARG A 385 -19.26 -28.24 -9.29
N ALA A 386 -19.53 -26.94 -9.45
CA ALA A 386 -18.55 -26.03 -10.06
C ALA A 386 -17.26 -25.93 -9.23
N SER A 387 -17.37 -25.96 -7.91
CA SER A 387 -16.22 -25.95 -6.99
C SER A 387 -15.48 -27.28 -7.03
N GLU A 388 -16.20 -28.41 -7.14
CA GLU A 388 -15.63 -29.76 -7.32
C GLU A 388 -14.84 -29.93 -8.62
N ALA A 389 -15.07 -29.08 -9.62
CA ALA A 389 -14.27 -29.05 -10.85
C ALA A 389 -12.85 -28.45 -10.67
N ILE A 390 -12.62 -27.64 -9.64
CA ILE A 390 -11.34 -26.92 -9.46
C ILE A 390 -10.30 -27.82 -8.81
N THR A 391 -9.36 -28.34 -9.62
CA THR A 391 -8.31 -29.27 -9.17
C THR A 391 -7.35 -28.63 -8.16
N GLN A 392 -6.66 -29.49 -7.40
CA GLN A 392 -5.58 -29.03 -6.52
C GLN A 392 -4.43 -28.39 -7.32
N GLU A 393 -4.11 -28.96 -8.49
CA GLU A 393 -3.10 -28.40 -9.40
C GLU A 393 -3.45 -26.96 -9.82
N MET A 394 -4.70 -26.70 -10.19
CA MET A 394 -5.17 -25.34 -10.50
C MET A 394 -5.01 -24.40 -9.30
N GLN A 395 -5.36 -24.86 -8.09
CA GLN A 395 -5.18 -24.06 -6.88
C GLN A 395 -3.71 -23.72 -6.63
N ASP A 396 -2.80 -24.70 -6.74
CA ASP A 396 -1.37 -24.52 -6.47
C ASP A 396 -0.69 -23.60 -7.50
N GLN A 397 -1.21 -23.55 -8.73
CA GLN A 397 -0.76 -22.59 -9.75
C GLN A 397 -1.22 -21.16 -9.44
N LEU A 398 -2.45 -20.99 -8.93
CA LEU A 398 -3.12 -19.70 -8.80
C LEU A 398 -2.98 -19.03 -7.42
N ALA A 399 -2.72 -19.82 -6.38
CA ALA A 399 -2.63 -19.40 -5.00
C ALA A 399 -1.47 -20.10 -4.29
N VAL A 400 -1.13 -19.58 -3.12
CA VAL A 400 -0.06 -20.07 -2.28
C VAL A 400 -0.64 -20.26 -0.88
N VAL A 401 -0.79 -21.52 -0.48
CA VAL A 401 -1.37 -21.92 0.81
C VAL A 401 -0.35 -22.79 1.52
N GLY A 402 0.00 -22.42 2.75
CA GLY A 402 0.97 -23.17 3.55
C GLY A 402 1.59 -22.32 4.65
N THR A 403 2.75 -22.75 5.13
CA THR A 403 3.56 -22.00 6.10
C THR A 403 4.12 -20.71 5.49
N PRO A 404 4.45 -19.68 6.31
CA PRO A 404 5.09 -18.46 5.81
C PRO A 404 6.35 -18.73 4.97
N GLU A 405 7.14 -19.73 5.34
CA GLU A 405 8.36 -20.16 4.64
C GLU A 405 8.04 -20.72 3.25
N GLU A 406 7.05 -21.61 3.14
CA GLU A 406 6.57 -22.14 1.86
C GLU A 406 5.99 -21.04 0.99
N CYS A 407 5.26 -20.10 1.60
CA CYS A 407 4.71 -18.96 0.89
C CYS A 407 5.81 -18.08 0.29
N ARG A 408 6.86 -17.76 1.05
CA ARG A 408 8.01 -16.98 0.57
C ARG A 408 8.73 -17.71 -0.57
N ALA A 409 8.99 -19.01 -0.40
CA ALA A 409 9.61 -19.81 -1.44
C ALA A 409 8.79 -19.79 -2.75
N ALA A 410 7.46 -19.84 -2.66
CA ALA A 410 6.58 -19.76 -3.82
C ALA A 410 6.56 -18.38 -4.49
N LEU A 411 6.67 -17.29 -3.72
CA LEU A 411 6.83 -15.94 -4.28
C LEU A 411 8.18 -15.79 -4.99
N GLU A 412 9.26 -16.37 -4.46
CA GLU A 412 10.57 -16.32 -5.10
C GLU A 412 10.65 -17.17 -6.37
N ARG A 413 9.95 -18.30 -6.45
CA ARG A 413 9.81 -19.04 -7.73
C ARG A 413 9.11 -18.19 -8.79
N ARG A 414 8.04 -17.49 -8.44
CA ARG A 414 7.33 -16.57 -9.34
C ARG A 414 8.23 -15.40 -9.76
N ARG A 415 9.05 -14.88 -8.84
CA ARG A 415 10.07 -13.87 -9.15
C ARG A 415 11.11 -14.38 -10.15
N ALA A 416 11.62 -15.60 -9.94
CA ALA A 416 12.54 -16.26 -10.87
C ALA A 416 11.91 -16.58 -12.24
N ALA A 417 10.58 -16.61 -12.33
CA ALA A 417 9.83 -16.69 -13.58
C ALA A 417 9.65 -15.32 -14.27
N GLY A 418 9.95 -14.20 -13.59
CA GLY A 418 9.89 -12.85 -14.13
C GLY A 418 8.90 -11.91 -13.44
N LEU A 419 8.18 -12.36 -12.39
CA LEU A 419 7.29 -11.52 -11.60
C LEU A 419 8.10 -10.61 -10.66
N GLN A 420 8.50 -9.44 -11.15
CA GLN A 420 9.36 -8.49 -10.45
C GLN A 420 8.75 -7.93 -9.16
N LEU A 421 7.43 -7.74 -9.13
CA LEU A 421 6.70 -7.29 -7.95
C LEU A 421 5.54 -8.26 -7.64
N PRO A 422 5.81 -9.34 -6.88
CA PRO A 422 4.75 -10.14 -6.29
C PRO A 422 3.94 -9.28 -5.31
N VAL A 423 2.65 -9.14 -5.57
CA VAL A 423 1.72 -8.42 -4.71
C VAL A 423 0.90 -9.43 -3.93
N VAL A 424 1.18 -9.54 -2.65
CA VAL A 424 0.48 -10.42 -1.71
C VAL A 424 -0.98 -9.97 -1.63
N ALA A 425 -1.91 -10.82 -2.07
CA ALA A 425 -3.33 -10.66 -1.85
C ALA A 425 -3.75 -11.63 -0.76
N PRO A 426 -3.90 -11.18 0.50
CA PRO A 426 -4.33 -12.03 1.60
C PRO A 426 -5.63 -12.74 1.26
N PHE A 427 -5.65 -14.05 1.44
CA PHE A 427 -6.85 -14.85 1.28
C PHE A 427 -7.56 -14.94 2.62
N ALA A 428 -8.58 -14.10 2.80
CA ALA A 428 -9.25 -13.96 4.08
C ALA A 428 -10.21 -15.12 4.38
N ILE A 429 -10.03 -15.75 5.54
CA ILE A 429 -11.00 -16.69 6.13
C ILE A 429 -11.42 -16.15 7.50
N GLY A 430 -12.73 -16.08 7.75
CA GLY A 430 -13.27 -15.58 9.01
C GLY A 430 -13.23 -14.06 9.13
N ASP A 431 -12.63 -13.54 10.20
CA ASP A 431 -12.49 -12.09 10.38
C ASP A 431 -11.55 -11.50 9.33
N ASN A 432 -12.11 -10.69 8.44
CA ASN A 432 -11.40 -10.22 7.26
C ASN A 432 -10.18 -9.35 7.63
N LYS A 433 -10.33 -8.45 8.60
CA LYS A 433 -9.27 -7.52 9.01
C LYS A 433 -8.12 -8.27 9.68
N GLU A 434 -8.46 -9.18 10.60
CA GLU A 434 -7.47 -9.97 11.31
C GLU A 434 -6.74 -10.93 10.37
N SER A 435 -7.43 -11.56 9.43
CA SER A 435 -6.81 -12.44 8.43
C SER A 435 -5.84 -11.68 7.51
N HIS A 436 -6.21 -10.46 7.08
CA HIS A 436 -5.29 -9.56 6.38
C HIS A 436 -4.06 -9.24 7.24
N ARG A 437 -4.28 -8.84 8.51
CA ARG A 437 -3.18 -8.49 9.43
C ARG A 437 -2.20 -9.64 9.64
N GLN A 438 -2.72 -10.86 9.80
CA GLN A 438 -1.91 -12.07 9.97
C GLN A 438 -1.06 -12.36 8.73
N THR A 439 -1.68 -12.38 7.55
CA THR A 439 -0.97 -12.65 6.29
C THR A 439 0.09 -11.57 6.01
N ILE A 440 -0.24 -10.30 6.22
CA ILE A 440 0.70 -9.18 6.03
C ILE A 440 1.90 -9.30 6.98
N THR A 441 1.65 -9.70 8.24
CA THR A 441 2.72 -9.90 9.22
C THR A 441 3.59 -11.10 8.84
N ALA A 442 2.96 -12.23 8.48
CA ALA A 442 3.65 -13.46 8.10
C ALA A 442 4.52 -13.29 6.84
N MET A 443 4.09 -12.43 5.90
CA MET A 443 4.74 -12.19 4.63
C MET A 443 5.59 -10.90 4.60
N ALA A 444 5.93 -10.35 5.76
CA ALA A 444 6.74 -9.13 5.88
C ALA A 444 8.08 -9.26 5.13
N PRO A 445 8.46 -8.32 4.24
CA PRO A 445 9.71 -8.39 3.47
C PRO A 445 10.99 -8.50 4.30
N GLY A 446 11.01 -7.93 5.51
CA GLY A 446 12.18 -7.89 6.39
C GLY A 446 12.30 -9.04 7.40
N GLY A 447 11.53 -10.12 7.24
CA GLY A 447 11.46 -11.25 8.17
C GLY A 447 11.81 -12.59 7.56
#